data_AF-A0AAW5V2X6-F1
#
_entry.id   AF-A0AAW5V2X6-F1
#
_cell.length_a   1.000
_cell.length_b   1.000
_cell.length_c   1.000
_cell.angle_alpha   90.00
_cell.angle_beta   90.00
_cell.angle_gamma   90.00
#
_symmetry.space_group_name_H-M   'P 1'
#
loop_
_entity.id
_entity.type
_entity.pdbx_description
1 polymer ?
#
loop_
_entity_poly.entity_id
_entity_poly.type
_entity_poly.pdbx_seq_one_letter_code
_entity_poly.pdbx_strand_id
1 'polypeptide(L)'
;MDRLYNNEAIVGSVILLLLNSGDMEMARLSIVVPMIINDKLRNRLSRYTDNTIVENVKHCYADLTLNRIYQELLIIEINSLVMLSQADLLLVTKDKISLTDNGKEVIKEIRKNNSKRLKRILKVYNLILNRVNQVSTEQLYKSLNIKL
;
A
#
# COMPACT_ATOMS: atom_id res chain seq x y z
N MET A 1 -21.63 2.57 3.00
CA MET A 1 -20.61 1.53 2.75
C MET A 1 -20.78 1.09 1.31
N ASP A 2 -19.81 1.35 0.44
CA ASP A 2 -19.80 0.71 -0.89
C ASP A 2 -19.53 -0.78 -0.65
N ARG A 3 -20.59 -1.58 -0.52
CA ARG A 3 -20.54 -3.04 -0.28
C ARG A 3 -20.00 -3.84 -1.47
N LEU A 4 -19.58 -3.16 -2.54
CA LEU A 4 -19.22 -3.77 -3.82
C LEU A 4 -17.78 -4.35 -3.83
N TYR A 5 -16.89 -3.86 -2.97
CA TYR A 5 -15.49 -4.30 -2.93
C TYR A 5 -15.12 -4.77 -1.53
N ASN A 6 -14.70 -6.04 -1.41
CA ASN A 6 -14.07 -6.56 -0.21
C ASN A 6 -12.72 -5.85 0.02
N ASN A 7 -12.21 -5.87 1.26
CA ASN A 7 -10.96 -5.21 1.63
C ASN A 7 -9.78 -5.70 0.77
N GLU A 8 -9.74 -6.99 0.45
CA GLU A 8 -8.74 -7.62 -0.42
C GLU A 8 -8.78 -7.05 -1.84
N ALA A 9 -9.96 -6.78 -2.39
CA ALA A 9 -10.06 -6.20 -3.74
C ALA A 9 -9.54 -4.76 -3.78
N ILE A 10 -9.76 -3.97 -2.71
CA ILE A 10 -9.22 -2.61 -2.59
C ILE A 10 -7.70 -2.66 -2.38
N VAL A 11 -7.23 -3.54 -1.49
CA VAL A 11 -5.80 -3.73 -1.22
C VAL A 11 -5.08 -4.21 -2.48
N GLY A 12 -5.61 -5.23 -3.16
CA GLY A 12 -5.10 -5.72 -4.42
C GLY A 12 -5.06 -4.64 -5.51
N SER A 13 -6.09 -3.80 -5.60
CA SER A 13 -6.07 -2.65 -6.51
C SER A 13 -4.92 -1.69 -6.20
N VAL A 14 -4.64 -1.43 -4.93
CA VAL A 14 -3.51 -0.59 -4.50
C VAL A 14 -2.16 -1.24 -4.78
N ILE A 15 -2.02 -2.55 -4.57
CA ILE A 15 -0.79 -3.30 -4.91
C ILE A 15 -0.50 -3.19 -6.40
N LEU A 16 -1.50 -3.44 -7.26
CA LEU A 16 -1.33 -3.29 -8.72
C LEU A 16 -0.90 -1.87 -9.10
N LEU A 17 -1.50 -0.85 -8.48
CA LEU A 17 -1.12 0.55 -8.72
C LEU A 17 0.32 0.85 -8.26
N LEU A 18 0.77 0.28 -7.13
CA LEU A 18 2.14 0.45 -6.63
C LEU A 18 3.16 -0.10 -7.61
N LEU A 19 2.91 -1.32 -8.07
CA LEU A 19 3.77 -2.02 -9.01
C LEU A 19 3.77 -1.42 -10.42
N ASN A 20 2.77 -0.60 -10.76
CA ASN A 20 2.78 0.18 -12.00
C ASN A 20 3.94 1.18 -12.06
N SER A 21 4.56 1.49 -10.92
CA SER A 21 5.71 2.40 -10.81
C SER A 21 7.05 1.67 -10.88
N GLY A 22 7.03 0.33 -10.91
CA GLY A 22 8.20 -0.54 -10.89
C GLY A 22 8.03 -1.69 -9.90
N ASP A 23 8.90 -2.69 -10.03
CA ASP A 23 8.94 -3.83 -9.12
C ASP A 23 9.19 -3.40 -7.67
N MET A 24 8.60 -4.11 -6.73
CA MET A 24 8.77 -3.84 -5.31
C MET A 24 9.13 -5.10 -4.52
N GLU A 25 9.95 -4.92 -3.50
CA GLU A 25 10.20 -5.94 -2.48
C GLU A 25 8.96 -6.14 -1.62
N MET A 26 8.70 -7.39 -1.22
CA MET A 26 7.60 -7.74 -0.32
C MET A 26 7.64 -6.94 0.99
N ALA A 27 8.83 -6.78 1.56
CA ALA A 27 9.04 -6.00 2.78
C ALA A 27 8.59 -4.55 2.61
N ARG A 28 8.89 -3.92 1.46
CA ARG A 28 8.46 -2.56 1.16
C ARG A 28 6.95 -2.48 1.01
N LEU A 29 6.34 -3.40 0.26
CA LEU A 29 4.89 -3.47 0.08
C LEU A 29 4.16 -3.57 1.44
N SER A 30 4.64 -4.42 2.34
CA SER A 30 4.04 -4.65 3.66
C SER A 30 3.97 -3.40 4.55
N ILE A 31 4.78 -2.38 4.25
CA ILE A 31 4.74 -1.08 4.92
C ILE A 31 3.89 -0.08 4.14
N VAL A 32 4.11 -0.01 2.82
CA VAL A 32 3.54 1.05 1.99
C VAL A 32 2.04 0.86 1.80
N VAL A 33 1.58 -0.38 1.67
CA VAL A 33 0.16 -0.71 1.54
C VAL A 33 -0.63 -0.20 2.75
N PRO A 34 -0.25 -0.49 4.01
CA PRO A 34 -0.91 0.08 5.19
C PRO A 34 -0.94 1.61 5.25
N MET A 35 0.13 2.29 4.86
CA MET A 35 0.16 3.76 4.82
C MET A 35 -0.88 4.36 3.86
N ILE A 36 -1.19 3.64 2.79
CA ILE A 36 -2.14 4.06 1.76
C ILE A 36 -3.58 3.63 2.10
N ILE A 37 -3.75 2.41 2.60
CA ILE A 37 -5.07 1.80 2.83
C ILE A 37 -5.72 2.30 4.12
N ASN A 38 -4.95 2.49 5.19
CA ASN A 38 -5.48 2.92 6.47
C ASN A 38 -5.88 4.39 6.40
N ASP A 39 -7.18 4.66 6.52
CA ASP A 39 -7.74 6.01 6.36
C ASP A 39 -7.12 7.04 7.30
N LYS A 40 -6.86 6.68 8.56
CA LYS A 40 -6.33 7.60 9.56
C LYS A 40 -4.84 7.89 9.30
N LEU A 41 -4.04 6.87 8.97
CA LEU A 41 -2.64 7.06 8.55
C LEU A 41 -2.57 7.93 7.31
N ARG A 42 -3.25 7.52 6.24
CA ARG A 42 -3.29 8.21 4.96
C ARG A 42 -3.64 9.69 5.11
N ASN A 43 -4.72 9.98 5.86
CA ASN A 43 -5.19 11.36 6.04
C ASN A 43 -4.22 12.22 6.86
N ARG A 44 -3.47 11.64 7.80
CA ARG A 44 -2.44 12.39 8.55
C ARG A 44 -1.21 12.61 7.69
N LEU A 45 -0.74 11.58 7.00
CA LEU A 45 0.39 11.66 6.07
C LEU A 45 0.15 12.65 4.92
N SER A 46 -1.09 12.83 4.50
CA SER A 46 -1.44 13.82 3.48
C SER A 46 -1.53 15.26 4.01
N ARG A 47 -1.60 15.46 5.33
CA ARG A 47 -1.67 16.80 5.96
C ARG A 47 -0.32 17.31 6.42
N TYR A 48 0.51 16.42 6.95
CA TYR A 48 1.87 16.76 7.37
C TYR A 48 2.83 16.43 6.22
N THR A 49 3.32 17.46 5.54
CA THR A 49 4.26 17.33 4.39
C THR A 49 5.63 17.92 4.64
N ASP A 50 5.80 18.68 5.72
CA ASP A 50 6.99 19.53 5.92
C ASP A 50 8.26 18.73 6.26
N ASN A 51 8.09 17.54 6.83
CA ASN A 51 9.18 16.65 7.22
C ASN A 51 9.21 15.36 6.37
N THR A 52 10.21 14.51 6.61
CA THR A 52 10.31 13.20 5.97
C THR A 52 9.08 12.34 6.30
N ILE A 53 8.75 11.39 5.43
CA ILE A 53 7.60 10.50 5.69
C ILE A 53 7.80 9.70 6.98
N VAL A 54 9.04 9.32 7.26
CA VAL A 54 9.47 8.64 8.47
C VAL A 54 9.10 9.41 9.74
N GLU A 55 9.41 10.71 9.79
CA GLU A 55 9.09 11.55 10.94
C GLU A 55 7.59 11.75 11.07
N ASN A 56 6.88 11.91 9.95
CA ASN A 56 5.45 12.15 9.97
C ASN A 56 4.64 10.93 10.42
N VAL A 57 5.11 9.71 10.16
CA VAL A 57 4.41 8.52 10.64
C VAL A 57 4.49 8.41 12.17
N LYS A 58 5.59 8.83 12.81
CA LYS A 58 5.71 8.84 14.28
C LYS A 58 4.69 9.77 14.95
N HIS A 59 4.25 10.82 14.25
CA HIS A 59 3.19 11.71 14.73
C HIS A 59 1.77 11.16 14.44
N CYS A 60 1.64 10.09 13.65
CA CYS A 60 0.35 9.52 13.31
C CYS A 60 -0.23 8.65 14.43
N TYR A 61 0.59 7.82 15.07
CA TYR A 61 0.20 6.93 16.15
C TYR A 61 1.41 6.55 17.01
N ALA A 62 1.13 6.09 18.23
CA ALA A 62 2.12 5.37 19.03
C ALA A 62 2.55 4.06 18.33
N ASP A 63 3.80 3.66 18.53
CA ASP A 63 4.43 2.49 17.92
C ASP A 63 3.59 1.21 18.03
N LEU A 64 2.98 0.95 19.20
CA LEU A 64 2.17 -0.25 19.42
C LEU A 64 0.93 -0.29 18.52
N THR A 65 0.28 0.86 18.33
CA THR A 65 -0.89 0.98 17.45
C THR A 65 -0.50 0.86 15.99
N LEU A 66 0.66 1.41 15.60
CA LEU A 66 1.21 1.21 14.26
C LEU A 66 1.43 -0.27 14.00
N ASN A 67 2.20 -0.95 14.85
CA ASN A 67 2.49 -2.38 14.73
C ASN A 67 1.21 -3.22 14.56
N ARG A 68 0.19 -2.95 15.38
CA ARG A 68 -1.10 -3.62 15.25
C ARG A 68 -1.76 -3.39 13.88
N ILE A 69 -1.76 -2.15 13.39
CA ILE A 69 -2.32 -1.83 12.06
C ILE A 69 -1.56 -2.58 10.96
N TYR A 70 -0.23 -2.62 11.03
CA TYR A 70 0.60 -3.34 10.05
C TYR A 70 0.30 -4.84 10.09
N GLN A 71 0.24 -5.46 11.27
CA GLN A 71 -0.05 -6.89 11.43
C GLN A 71 -1.46 -7.27 10.94
N GLU A 72 -2.49 -6.47 11.28
CA GLU A 72 -3.86 -6.72 10.81
C GLU A 72 -3.98 -6.60 9.29
N LEU A 73 -3.32 -5.61 8.68
CA LEU A 73 -3.35 -5.42 7.23
C LEU A 73 -2.45 -6.41 6.48
N LEU A 74 -1.39 -6.93 7.09
CA LEU A 74 -0.50 -7.91 6.48
C LEU A 74 -1.26 -9.17 6.03
N ILE A 75 -2.20 -9.66 6.83
CA ILE A 75 -3.01 -10.84 6.48
C ILE A 75 -3.86 -10.54 5.23
N ILE A 76 -4.49 -9.36 5.18
CA ILE A 76 -5.31 -8.94 4.04
C ILE A 76 -4.44 -8.76 2.80
N GLU A 77 -3.24 -8.21 2.96
CA GLU A 77 -2.26 -8.05 1.89
C GLU A 77 -1.79 -9.38 1.32
N ILE A 78 -1.43 -10.35 2.17
CA ILE A 78 -1.05 -11.70 1.75
C ILE A 78 -2.20 -12.35 0.96
N ASN A 79 -3.43 -12.29 1.47
CA ASN A 79 -4.59 -12.84 0.76
C ASN A 79 -4.79 -12.15 -0.60
N SER A 80 -4.62 -10.83 -0.65
CA SER A 80 -4.72 -10.07 -1.90
C SER A 80 -3.64 -10.49 -2.90
N LEU A 81 -2.40 -10.68 -2.46
CA LEU A 81 -1.30 -11.14 -3.31
C LEU A 81 -1.55 -12.54 -3.86
N VAL A 82 -2.05 -13.46 -3.03
CA VAL A 82 -2.42 -14.81 -3.47
C VAL A 82 -3.51 -14.75 -4.55
N MET A 83 -4.57 -13.98 -4.33
CA MET A 83 -5.64 -13.81 -5.33
C MET A 83 -5.14 -13.22 -6.65
N LEU A 84 -4.31 -12.18 -6.57
CA LEU A 84 -3.74 -11.53 -7.75
C LEU A 84 -2.77 -12.45 -8.51
N SER A 85 -1.97 -13.24 -7.80
CA SER A 85 -1.06 -14.21 -8.42
C SER A 85 -1.81 -15.37 -9.07
N GLN A 86 -2.85 -15.90 -8.41
CA GLN A 86 -3.71 -16.95 -8.98
C GLN A 86 -4.48 -16.47 -10.24
N ALA A 87 -4.80 -15.17 -10.29
CA ALA A 87 -5.41 -14.54 -11.46
C ALA A 87 -4.40 -14.13 -12.55
N ASP A 88 -3.12 -14.53 -12.42
CA ASP A 88 -2.04 -14.19 -13.35
C ASP A 88 -1.85 -12.67 -13.55
N LEU A 89 -2.13 -11.87 -12.51
CA LEU A 89 -1.94 -10.41 -12.55
C LEU A 89 -0.58 -9.98 -12.00
N LEU A 90 0.07 -10.85 -11.23
CA LEU A 90 1.35 -10.62 -10.58
C LEU A 90 2.25 -11.85 -10.68
N LEU A 91 3.54 -11.58 -10.84
CA LEU A 91 4.60 -12.56 -10.63
C LEU A 91 5.26 -12.29 -9.27
N VAL A 92 5.17 -13.25 -8.36
CA VAL A 92 5.85 -13.20 -7.06
C VAL A 92 7.10 -14.05 -7.15
N THR A 93 8.26 -13.41 -7.03
CA THR A 93 9.56 -14.08 -6.91
C THR A 93 10.06 -13.99 -5.47
N LYS A 94 11.20 -14.63 -5.17
CA LYS A 94 11.80 -14.59 -3.83
C LYS A 94 12.12 -13.16 -3.38
N ASP A 95 12.57 -12.31 -4.28
CA ASP A 95 13.13 -11.00 -3.94
C ASP A 95 12.16 -9.85 -4.28
N LYS A 96 11.31 -10.04 -5.29
CA LYS A 96 10.48 -8.98 -5.86
C LYS A 96 9.12 -9.46 -6.33
N ILE A 97 8.17 -8.53 -6.32
CA ILE A 97 6.85 -8.68 -6.94
C ILE A 97 6.81 -7.78 -8.17
N SER A 98 6.34 -8.33 -9.27
CA SER A 98 6.27 -7.68 -10.59
C SER A 98 4.88 -7.82 -11.20
N LEU A 99 4.50 -6.88 -12.06
CA LEU A 99 3.29 -6.99 -12.87
C LEU A 99 3.50 -7.92 -14.05
N THR A 100 2.51 -8.77 -14.32
CA THR A 100 2.37 -9.43 -15.62
C THR A 100 1.76 -8.46 -16.64
N ASP A 101 1.68 -8.85 -17.90
CA ASP A 101 1.01 -8.04 -18.92
C ASP A 101 -0.51 -7.94 -18.65
N ASN A 102 -1.14 -9.02 -18.18
CA ASN A 102 -2.53 -9.02 -17.72
C ASN A 102 -2.75 -8.02 -16.57
N GLY A 103 -1.82 -7.95 -15.61
CA GLY A 103 -1.85 -6.97 -14.52
C GLY A 103 -1.82 -5.53 -15.01
N LYS A 104 -0.99 -5.21 -16.02
CA LYS A 104 -0.90 -3.87 -16.63
C LYS A 104 -2.22 -3.45 -17.28
N GLU A 105 -2.94 -4.38 -17.90
CA GLU A 105 -4.24 -4.09 -18.50
C GLU A 105 -5.30 -3.75 -17.45
N VAL A 106 -5.39 -4.55 -16.38
CA VAL A 106 -6.37 -4.35 -15.29
C VAL A 106 -6.20 -2.99 -14.60
N ILE A 107 -4.98 -2.47 -14.49
CA ILE A 107 -4.71 -1.15 -13.90
C ILE A 107 -5.46 -0.02 -14.61
N LYS A 108 -5.64 -0.12 -15.94
CA LYS A 108 -6.40 0.88 -16.71
C LYS A 108 -7.86 0.94 -16.26
N GLU A 109 -8.43 -0.21 -15.90
CA GLU A 109 -9.81 -0.33 -15.42
C GLU A 109 -9.96 0.08 -13.95
N ILE A 110 -8.96 -0.19 -13.11
CA ILE A 110 -8.94 0.25 -11.70
C ILE A 110 -9.12 1.78 -11.60
N ARG A 111 -8.47 2.54 -12.50
CA ARG A 111 -8.58 4.01 -12.52
C ARG A 111 -9.98 4.52 -12.90
N LYS A 112 -10.78 3.70 -13.59
CA LYS A 112 -12.17 4.01 -13.99
C LYS A 112 -13.20 3.57 -12.96
N ASN A 113 -12.79 2.95 -11.84
CA ASN A 113 -13.67 2.41 -10.82
C ASN A 113 -14.59 3.47 -10.18
N ASN A 114 -15.82 3.08 -9.86
CA ASN A 114 -16.83 3.89 -9.18
C ASN A 114 -16.77 3.88 -7.63
N SER A 115 -15.90 3.07 -7.02
CA SER A 115 -15.70 2.96 -5.56
C SER A 115 -15.29 4.30 -4.95
N LYS A 116 -16.11 4.81 -4.03
CA LYS A 116 -15.82 6.04 -3.29
C LYS A 116 -14.57 5.89 -2.43
N ARG A 117 -14.35 4.70 -1.85
CA ARG A 117 -13.16 4.43 -1.02
C ARG A 117 -11.88 4.45 -1.85
N LEU A 118 -11.87 3.76 -3.00
CA LEU A 118 -10.71 3.77 -3.89
C LEU A 118 -10.45 5.18 -4.45
N LYS A 119 -11.49 5.92 -4.84
CA LYS A 119 -11.34 7.33 -5.27
C LYS A 119 -10.68 8.20 -4.20
N ARG A 120 -11.00 8.01 -2.91
CA ARG A 120 -10.34 8.74 -1.80
C ARG A 120 -8.88 8.34 -1.64
N ILE A 121 -8.55 7.06 -1.80
CA ILE A 121 -7.17 6.58 -1.77
C ILE A 121 -6.36 7.22 -2.90
N LEU A 122 -6.87 7.15 -4.13
CA LEU A 122 -6.20 7.67 -5.33
C LEU A 122 -5.88 9.17 -5.26
N LYS A 123 -6.70 9.97 -4.57
CA LYS A 123 -6.47 11.43 -4.40
C LYS A 123 -5.14 11.79 -3.75
N VAL A 124 -4.66 10.95 -2.83
CA VAL A 124 -3.43 11.23 -2.05
C VAL A 124 -2.37 10.14 -2.26
N TYR A 125 -2.67 9.15 -3.09
CA TYR A 125 -1.80 8.03 -3.43
C TYR A 125 -0.43 8.49 -3.92
N ASN A 126 -0.39 9.34 -4.97
CA ASN A 126 0.87 9.82 -5.55
C ASN A 126 1.68 10.66 -4.54
N LEU A 127 1.01 11.45 -3.71
CA LEU A 127 1.66 12.25 -2.66
C LEU A 127 2.42 11.35 -1.67
N ILE A 128 1.77 10.28 -1.19
CA ILE A 128 2.40 9.35 -0.25
C ILE A 128 3.49 8.55 -0.95
N LEU A 129 3.23 8.00 -2.14
CA LEU A 129 4.20 7.20 -2.88
C LEU A 129 5.49 7.97 -3.19
N ASN A 130 5.40 9.21 -3.65
CA ASN A 130 6.57 10.03 -3.94
C ASN A 130 7.45 10.25 -2.71
N ARG A 131 6.83 10.42 -1.53
CA ARG A 131 7.55 10.62 -0.27
C ARG A 131 8.16 9.32 0.27
N VAL A 132 7.45 8.20 0.11
CA VAL A 132 7.97 6.87 0.43
C VAL A 132 9.21 6.56 -0.43
N ASN A 133 9.18 6.91 -1.72
CA ASN A 133 10.28 6.65 -2.66
C ASN A 133 11.57 7.43 -2.37
N GLN A 134 11.52 8.45 -1.50
CA GLN A 134 12.70 9.17 -1.03
C GLN A 134 13.43 8.44 0.11
N VAL A 135 12.85 7.34 0.61
CA VAL A 135 13.34 6.62 1.79
C VAL A 135 13.52 5.14 1.47
N SER A 136 14.62 4.55 1.95
CA SER A 136 14.89 3.12 1.81
C SER A 136 13.91 2.26 2.63
N THR A 137 13.74 1.00 2.22
CA THR A 137 12.92 0.04 2.97
C THR A 137 13.43 -0.11 4.41
N GLU A 138 14.74 -0.20 4.61
CA GLU A 138 15.37 -0.32 5.93
C GLU A 138 15.06 0.88 6.84
N GLN A 139 15.18 2.11 6.31
CA GLN A 139 14.85 3.33 7.06
C GLN A 139 13.38 3.37 7.47
N LEU A 140 12.47 2.88 6.63
CA LEU A 140 11.04 2.77 6.98
C LEU A 140 10.86 1.81 8.16
N TYR A 141 11.41 0.59 8.09
CA TYR A 141 11.31 -0.38 9.19
C TYR A 141 11.88 0.15 10.51
N LYS A 142 13.11 0.66 10.47
CA LYS A 142 13.80 1.19 11.66
C LYS A 142 13.00 2.31 12.32
N SER A 143 12.44 3.19 11.50
CA SER A 143 11.79 4.38 12.04
C SER A 143 10.36 4.14 12.51
N LEU A 144 9.69 3.14 11.95
CA LEU A 144 8.36 2.73 12.36
C LEU A 144 8.40 1.77 13.56
N ASN A 145 9.60 1.32 13.95
CA ASN A 145 9.80 0.33 15.01
C ASN A 145 8.88 -0.89 14.81
N ILE A 146 8.75 -1.32 13.55
CA ILE A 146 7.87 -2.44 13.20
C ILE A 146 8.55 -3.73 13.61
N LYS A 147 7.88 -4.49 14.47
CA LYS A 147 8.24 -5.86 14.83
C LYS A 147 7.32 -6.78 14.04
N LEU A 148 7.85 -7.27 12.91
CA LEU A 148 7.25 -8.40 12.19
C LEU A 148 7.55 -9.70 12.94
#